data_AF-A0A925SID1-F1
#
_entry.id   AF-A0A925SID1-F1
#
_cell.length_a   1.000
_cell.length_b   1.000
_cell.length_c   1.000
_cell.angle_alpha   90.00
_cell.angle_beta   90.00
_cell.angle_gamma   90.00
#
_symmetry.space_group_name_H-M   'P 1'
#
loop_
_entity.id
_entity.type
_entity.pdbx_description
1 polymer ?
#
loop_
_entity_poly.entity_id
_entity_poly.type
_entity_poly.pdbx_seq_one_letter_code
_entity_poly.pdbx_strand_id
1 'polypeptide(L)'
;MRVRSILRLCISPALLAIAMTSSARDTTRTPEQERLAIVAAIQSRLPDTRPADWIPDAMNFGVSGRQPPEVRPFNLDNATNSADVLGIGRKLWERKFSNGRSLSNCFPNAGKKAATGYPQFDSKLRR
;
A
#
# COMPACT_ATOMS: atom_id res chain seq x y z
N MET A 1 73.03 -8.03 23.93
CA MET A 1 72.07 -8.76 23.08
C MET A 1 71.47 -7.79 22.06
N ARG A 2 71.58 -8.18 20.79
CA ARG A 2 71.11 -7.57 19.51
C ARG A 2 69.60 -7.87 19.35
N VAL A 3 68.70 -7.18 18.64
CA VAL A 3 68.67 -6.15 17.59
C VAL A 3 67.24 -5.56 17.62
N ARG A 4 67.08 -4.27 17.27
CA ARG A 4 65.78 -3.62 17.00
C ARG A 4 65.19 -4.14 15.68
N SER A 5 63.94 -4.59 15.66
CA SER A 5 63.19 -4.81 14.40
C SER A 5 61.84 -4.11 14.44
N ILE A 6 61.74 -3.06 13.62
CA ILE A 6 60.52 -2.35 13.26
C ILE A 6 59.78 -3.23 12.25
N LEU A 7 58.57 -3.70 12.59
CA LEU A 7 57.69 -4.39 11.65
C LEU A 7 56.68 -3.36 11.10
N ARG A 8 57.01 -2.81 9.93
CA ARG A 8 56.04 -2.31 8.94
C ARG A 8 55.62 -3.50 8.04
N LEU A 9 54.51 -3.33 7.32
CA LEU A 9 53.85 -4.22 6.32
C LEU A 9 52.84 -5.23 6.94
N CYS A 10 51.61 -5.42 6.45
CA CYS A 10 50.92 -5.01 5.22
C CYS A 10 49.42 -4.82 5.54
N ILE A 11 48.82 -3.70 5.16
CA ILE A 11 47.36 -3.61 5.00
C ILE A 11 47.07 -4.17 3.60
N SER A 12 46.57 -5.41 3.53
CA SER A 12 46.15 -6.03 2.28
C SER A 12 44.89 -5.34 1.75
N PRO A 13 44.89 -4.77 0.53
CA PRO A 13 43.69 -4.21 -0.09
C PRO A 13 42.97 -5.34 -0.84
N ALA A 14 42.37 -6.27 -0.10
CA ALA A 14 41.69 -7.40 -0.74
C ALA A 14 40.50 -7.90 0.09
N LEU A 15 39.76 -7.01 0.76
CA LEU A 15 38.57 -7.43 1.49
C LEU A 15 37.56 -6.29 1.63
N LEU A 16 37.07 -5.78 0.50
CA LEU A 16 35.82 -5.01 0.51
C LEU A 16 35.10 -5.10 -0.83
N ALA A 17 34.84 -6.33 -1.27
CA ALA A 17 33.71 -6.57 -2.14
C ALA A 17 32.45 -6.34 -1.29
N ILE A 18 31.97 -5.10 -1.27
CA ILE A 18 30.63 -4.78 -0.77
C ILE A 18 29.69 -5.56 -1.67
N ALA A 19 29.22 -6.70 -1.17
CA ALA A 19 28.10 -7.42 -1.74
C ALA A 19 26.93 -6.46 -1.72
N MET A 20 26.67 -5.84 -2.87
CA MET A 20 25.37 -5.24 -3.17
C MET A 20 24.38 -6.39 -3.18
N THR A 21 23.86 -6.75 -2.00
CA THR A 21 22.65 -7.56 -1.89
C THR A 21 21.51 -6.68 -2.37
N SER A 22 21.34 -6.61 -3.69
CA SER A 22 20.06 -6.31 -4.30
C SER A 22 19.07 -7.26 -3.63
N SER A 23 18.16 -6.69 -2.83
CA SER A 23 17.02 -7.42 -2.30
C SER A 23 16.22 -7.88 -3.51
N ALA A 24 16.50 -9.09 -3.97
CA ALA A 24 15.66 -9.78 -4.91
C ALA A 24 14.28 -9.82 -4.25
N ARG A 25 13.32 -9.08 -4.81
CA ARG A 25 11.92 -9.37 -4.52
C ARG A 25 11.76 -10.84 -4.87
N ASP A 26 11.37 -11.63 -3.88
CA ASP A 26 11.22 -13.08 -3.99
C ASP A 26 10.10 -13.35 -5.01
N THR A 27 10.41 -13.36 -6.31
CA THR A 27 9.45 -13.58 -7.41
C THR A 27 8.90 -15.00 -7.43
N THR A 28 9.33 -15.82 -6.48
CA THR A 28 8.95 -17.22 -6.32
C THR A 28 7.58 -17.36 -5.67
N ARG A 29 7.11 -16.36 -4.91
CA ARG A 29 5.80 -16.42 -4.25
C ARG A 29 4.71 -15.78 -5.08
N THR A 30 3.58 -16.48 -5.19
CA THR A 30 2.35 -15.91 -5.74
C THR A 30 1.79 -14.86 -4.76
N PRO A 31 1.00 -13.89 -5.23
CA PRO A 31 0.34 -12.91 -4.36
C PRO A 31 -0.47 -13.55 -3.23
N GLU A 32 -1.08 -14.71 -3.51
CA GLU A 32 -1.83 -15.45 -2.50
C GLU A 32 -0.91 -16.07 -1.44
N GLN A 33 0.24 -16.61 -1.84
CA GLN A 33 1.25 -17.08 -0.89
C GLN A 33 1.79 -15.96 -0.02
N GLU A 34 1.97 -14.76 -0.58
CA GLU A 34 2.39 -13.58 0.17
C GLU A 34 1.29 -13.10 1.13
N ARG A 35 0.03 -13.07 0.68
CA ARG A 35 -1.15 -12.79 1.54
C ARG A 35 -1.21 -13.74 2.73
N LEU A 36 -1.04 -15.04 2.50
CA LEU A 36 -1.05 -16.06 3.55
C LEU A 36 0.13 -15.89 4.52
N ALA A 37 1.32 -15.54 4.03
CA ALA A 37 2.48 -15.28 4.87
C ALA A 37 2.27 -14.06 5.80
N ILE A 38 1.64 -13.00 5.28
CA ILE A 38 1.27 -11.82 6.09
C ILE A 38 0.24 -12.21 7.15
N VAL A 39 -0.81 -12.95 6.78
CA VAL A 39 -1.83 -13.42 7.73
C VAL A 39 -1.18 -14.25 8.83
N ALA A 40 -0.30 -15.19 8.49
CA ALA A 40 0.41 -16.00 9.48
C ALA A 40 1.28 -15.15 10.42
N ALA A 41 1.96 -14.13 9.89
CA ALA A 41 2.79 -13.21 10.66
C ALA A 41 1.98 -12.29 11.59
N ILE A 42 0.76 -11.90 11.21
CA ILE A 42 -0.14 -11.14 12.08
C ILE A 42 -0.74 -12.06 13.15
N GLN A 43 -1.19 -13.26 12.78
CA GLN A 43 -1.80 -14.23 13.70
C GLN A 43 -0.84 -14.64 14.83
N SER A 44 0.45 -14.78 14.55
CA SER A 44 1.45 -15.08 15.59
C SER A 44 1.60 -13.97 16.63
N ARG A 45 1.23 -12.73 16.27
CA ARG A 45 1.25 -11.56 17.18
C ARG A 45 -0.09 -11.35 17.87
N LEU A 46 -1.19 -11.84 17.28
CA LEU A 46 -2.57 -11.68 17.76
C LEU A 46 -3.27 -13.05 17.90
N PRO A 47 -2.76 -13.96 18.77
CA PRO A 47 -3.19 -15.35 18.81
C PRO A 47 -4.67 -15.54 19.21
N ASP A 48 -5.23 -14.63 20.01
CA ASP A 48 -6.61 -14.69 20.51
C ASP A 48 -7.65 -14.08 19.55
N THR A 49 -7.23 -13.70 18.34
CA THR A 49 -8.10 -13.16 17.29
C THR A 49 -8.15 -14.11 16.11
N ARG A 50 -9.27 -14.17 15.38
CA ARG A 50 -9.29 -14.87 14.09
C ARG A 50 -9.07 -13.85 12.98
N PRO A 51 -8.46 -14.23 11.83
CA PRO A 51 -8.30 -13.30 10.72
C PRO A 51 -9.61 -12.66 10.22
N ALA A 52 -10.74 -13.37 10.38
CA ALA A 52 -12.07 -12.87 10.04
C ALA A 52 -12.61 -11.80 11.01
N ASP A 53 -12.01 -11.70 12.21
CA ASP A 53 -12.36 -10.70 13.22
C ASP A 53 -11.52 -9.42 13.07
N TRP A 54 -10.49 -9.44 12.21
CA TRP A 54 -9.65 -8.27 11.94
C TRP A 54 -10.44 -7.21 11.16
N ILE A 55 -10.37 -5.98 11.63
CA ILE A 55 -11.03 -4.84 10.99
C ILE A 55 -10.25 -4.53 9.70
N PRO A 56 -10.88 -4.61 8.51
CA PRO A 56 -10.24 -4.17 7.26
C PRO A 56 -9.86 -2.70 7.40
N ASP A 57 -8.65 -2.32 6.97
CA ASP A 57 -8.10 -0.96 7.18
C ASP A 57 -9.03 0.16 6.64
N ALA A 58 -9.81 -0.11 5.59
CA ALA A 58 -10.85 0.79 5.08
C ALA A 58 -11.99 1.10 6.07
N MET A 59 -12.15 0.29 7.13
CA MET A 59 -13.11 0.44 8.22
C MET A 59 -12.46 1.06 9.47
N ASN A 60 -11.14 1.28 9.48
CA ASN A 60 -10.39 1.78 10.65
C ASN A 60 -10.53 3.32 10.82
N PHE A 61 -11.11 4.03 9.85
CA PHE A 61 -11.32 5.49 9.88
C PHE A 61 -12.69 5.95 10.44
N GLY A 62 -13.38 5.09 11.19
CA GLY A 62 -14.61 5.46 11.88
C GLY A 62 -15.09 4.38 12.83
N VAL A 63 -15.01 4.69 14.14
CA VAL A 63 -15.82 4.15 15.24
C VAL A 63 -16.31 2.70 15.09
N SER A 64 -15.65 1.79 15.79
CA SER A 64 -16.12 0.47 16.26
C SER A 64 -17.34 -0.10 15.52
N GLY A 65 -17.10 -0.93 14.51
CA GLY A 65 -18.13 -1.82 13.99
C GLY A 65 -18.01 -2.08 12.50
N ARG A 66 -18.56 -3.23 12.10
CA ARG A 66 -18.82 -3.61 10.71
C ARG A 66 -19.93 -2.72 10.13
N GLN A 67 -19.75 -1.40 10.13
CA GLN A 67 -20.61 -0.48 9.44
C GLN A 67 -20.03 -0.26 8.04
N PRO A 68 -20.83 -0.33 6.96
CA PRO A 68 -20.36 0.09 5.64
C PRO A 68 -19.77 1.50 5.77
N PRO A 69 -18.73 1.85 4.99
CA PRO A 69 -18.06 3.14 5.14
C PRO A 69 -19.14 4.22 5.01
N GLU A 70 -19.42 4.88 6.13
CA GLU A 70 -20.42 5.92 6.17
C GLU A 70 -19.95 6.99 5.18
N VAL A 71 -20.78 7.30 4.19
CA VAL A 71 -20.55 8.47 3.34
C VAL A 71 -20.80 9.66 4.25
N ARG A 72 -19.81 10.04 5.05
CA ARG A 72 -19.87 11.23 5.89
C ARG A 72 -20.01 12.40 4.92
N PRO A 73 -21.20 13.01 4.82
CA PRO A 73 -21.34 14.18 3.98
C PRO A 73 -20.50 15.28 4.66
N PHE A 74 -19.68 15.99 3.88
CA PHE A 74 -18.78 17.03 4.39
C PHE A 74 -19.59 18.29 4.78
N ASN A 75 -20.50 18.13 5.72
CA ASN A 75 -21.38 19.19 6.19
C ASN A 75 -20.57 20.05 7.15
N LEU A 76 -20.18 21.22 6.64
CA LEU A 76 -19.93 22.51 7.30
C LEU A 76 -18.88 22.60 8.44
N ASP A 77 -18.67 21.58 9.26
CA ASP A 77 -17.76 21.67 10.43
C ASP A 77 -16.32 21.20 10.11
N ASN A 78 -16.15 20.47 9.00
CA ASN A 78 -14.86 20.04 8.45
C ASN A 78 -14.62 20.64 7.04
N ALA A 79 -15.27 21.77 6.77
CA ALA A 79 -15.43 22.38 5.45
C ALA A 79 -14.25 23.27 5.02
N THR A 80 -13.05 23.08 5.56
CA THR A 80 -11.88 23.77 5.02
C THR A 80 -11.35 22.96 3.83
N ASN A 81 -11.68 23.41 2.61
CA ASN A 81 -11.15 22.96 1.31
C ASN A 81 -11.73 21.65 0.69
N SER A 82 -12.22 20.69 1.47
CA SER A 82 -12.62 19.38 0.92
C SER A 82 -13.86 19.42 0.01
N ALA A 83 -14.86 20.26 0.33
CA ALA A 83 -16.07 20.38 -0.48
C ALA A 83 -15.78 20.95 -1.88
N ASP A 84 -14.89 21.94 -1.97
CA ASP A 84 -14.46 22.55 -3.24
C ASP A 84 -13.67 21.56 -4.10
N VAL A 85 -12.72 20.83 -3.49
CA VAL A 85 -11.94 19.80 -4.20
C VAL A 85 -12.84 18.69 -4.73
N LEU A 86 -13.83 18.24 -3.95
CA LEU A 86 -14.81 17.26 -4.41
C LEU A 86 -15.74 17.82 -5.50
N GLY A 87 -16.10 19.10 -5.43
CA GLY A 87 -16.85 19.78 -6.47
C GLY A 87 -16.07 19.86 -7.79
N ILE A 88 -14.79 20.22 -7.73
CA ILE A 88 -13.86 20.24 -8.87
C ILE A 88 -13.72 18.82 -9.44
N GLY A 89 -13.49 17.83 -8.56
CA GLY A 89 -13.38 16.42 -8.94
C GLY A 89 -14.64 15.90 -9.63
N ARG A 90 -15.82 16.23 -9.11
CA ARG A 90 -17.11 15.88 -9.73
C ARG A 90 -17.25 16.48 -11.12
N LYS A 91 -16.98 17.78 -11.27
CA LYS A 91 -17.05 18.44 -12.58
C LYS A 91 -16.14 17.75 -13.59
N LEU A 92 -14.93 17.37 -13.19
CA LEU A 92 -14.00 16.63 -14.05
C LEU A 92 -14.52 15.21 -14.36
N TRP A 93 -15.08 14.51 -13.37
CA TRP A 93 -15.61 13.15 -13.49
C TRP A 93 -16.80 13.05 -14.46
N GLU A 94 -17.67 14.06 -14.43
CA GLU A 94 -18.90 14.13 -15.24
C GLU A 94 -18.69 14.84 -16.58
N ARG A 95 -17.55 15.52 -16.78
CA ARG A 95 -17.23 16.21 -18.03
C ARG A 95 -17.21 15.24 -19.21
N LYS A 96 -17.89 15.62 -20.29
CA LYS A 96 -17.87 14.90 -21.56
C LYS A 96 -16.56 15.17 -22.31
N PHE A 97 -15.98 14.11 -22.84
CA PHE A 97 -14.90 14.15 -23.83
C PHE A 97 -15.45 14.43 -25.23
N SER A 98 -14.57 14.59 -26.22
CA SER A 98 -14.94 14.84 -27.63
C SER A 98 -15.82 13.75 -28.22
N ASN A 99 -15.71 12.52 -27.73
CA ASN A 99 -16.55 11.38 -28.13
C ASN A 99 -17.90 11.30 -27.36
N GLY A 100 -18.25 12.31 -26.58
CA GLY A 100 -19.49 12.39 -25.81
C GLY A 100 -19.54 11.56 -24.52
N ARG A 101 -18.52 10.73 -24.23
CA ARG A 101 -18.42 9.94 -23.00
C ARG A 101 -17.79 10.76 -21.86
N SER A 102 -18.05 10.40 -20.61
CA SER A 102 -17.37 10.92 -19.41
C SER A 102 -16.58 9.81 -18.70
N LEU A 103 -15.79 10.17 -17.67
CA LEU A 103 -15.16 9.17 -16.80
C LEU A 103 -16.20 8.28 -16.13
N SER A 104 -17.33 8.85 -15.67
CA SER A 104 -18.41 8.06 -15.08
C SER A 104 -18.98 6.99 -16.02
N ASN A 105 -18.93 7.16 -17.34
CA ASN A 105 -19.37 6.12 -18.29
C ASN A 105 -18.39 4.93 -18.43
N CYS A 106 -17.18 5.03 -17.87
CA CYS A 106 -16.19 3.96 -17.93
C CYS A 106 -16.28 2.98 -16.75
N PHE A 107 -17.04 3.33 -15.71
CA PHE A 107 -17.17 2.52 -14.50
C PHE A 107 -18.61 2.02 -14.33
N PRO A 108 -18.80 0.77 -13.87
CA PRO A 108 -20.11 0.34 -13.41
C PRO A 108 -20.60 1.26 -12.28
N ASN A 109 -21.92 1.50 -12.23
CA ASN A 109 -22.55 2.37 -11.23
C ASN A 109 -21.90 3.77 -11.13
N ALA A 110 -21.41 4.31 -12.26
CA ALA A 110 -20.76 5.62 -12.34
C ALA A 110 -19.51 5.79 -11.44
N GLY A 111 -18.89 4.68 -11.01
CA GLY A 111 -17.72 4.68 -10.12
C GLY A 111 -18.05 4.79 -8.63
N LYS A 112 -19.34 4.70 -8.24
CA LYS A 112 -19.70 4.59 -6.82
C LYS A 112 -19.00 3.38 -6.20
N LYS A 113 -18.32 3.59 -5.07
CA LYS A 113 -17.52 2.59 -4.35
C LYS A 113 -16.31 2.03 -5.12
N ALA A 114 -15.83 2.72 -6.16
CA ALA A 114 -14.65 2.29 -6.91
C ALA A 114 -13.40 2.10 -6.02
N ALA A 115 -13.25 2.89 -4.96
CA ALA A 115 -12.12 2.80 -4.03
C ALA A 115 -12.24 1.69 -2.97
N THR A 116 -13.43 1.11 -2.75
CA THR A 116 -13.68 0.22 -1.58
C THR A 116 -12.84 -1.05 -1.58
N GLY A 117 -12.37 -1.50 -2.74
CA GLY A 117 -11.49 -2.66 -2.86
C GLY A 117 -9.99 -2.34 -2.90
N TYR A 118 -9.60 -1.08 -3.06
CA TYR A 118 -8.18 -0.73 -3.24
C TYR A 118 -7.43 -0.61 -1.90
N PRO A 119 -6.12 -0.92 -1.87
CA PRO A 119 -5.32 -1.48 -2.95
C PRO A 119 -5.59 -2.98 -3.18
N GLN A 120 -5.46 -3.44 -4.43
CA GLN A 120 -5.58 -4.86 -4.78
C GLN A 120 -4.61 -5.22 -5.90
N PHE A 121 -4.16 -6.48 -5.89
CA PHE A 121 -3.21 -7.01 -6.88
C PHE A 121 -3.84 -7.07 -8.27
N ASP A 122 -3.23 -6.42 -9.24
CA ASP A 122 -3.59 -6.49 -10.65
C ASP A 122 -2.90 -7.68 -11.30
N SER A 123 -3.65 -8.73 -11.62
CA SER A 123 -3.10 -9.94 -12.25
C SER A 123 -2.59 -9.72 -13.68
N LYS A 124 -3.13 -8.73 -14.41
CA LYS A 124 -2.68 -8.38 -15.76
C LYS A 124 -1.35 -7.64 -15.71
N LEU A 125 -1.20 -6.72 -14.76
CA LEU A 125 0.02 -5.92 -14.58
C LEU A 125 1.03 -6.54 -13.62
N ARG A 126 0.64 -7.62 -12.93
CA ARG A 126 1.40 -8.34 -11.90
C ARG A 126 1.92 -7.43 -10.78
N ARG A 127 1.11 -6.49 -10.30
CA ARG A 127 1.46 -5.51 -9.26
C ARG A 127 0.27 -4.96 -8.52
#